data_AF-A0A1B7JHA8-F1
#
_entry.id   AF-A0A1B7JHA8-F1
#
_cell.length_a   1.000
_cell.length_b   1.000
_cell.length_c   1.000
_cell.angle_alpha   90.00
_cell.angle_beta   90.00
_cell.angle_gamma   90.00
#
_symmetry.space_group_name_H-M   'P 1'
#
loop_
_entity.id
_entity.type
_entity.pdbx_description
1 polymer ?
#
loop_
_entity_poly.entity_id
_entity_poly.type
_entity_poly.pdbx_seq_one_letter_code
_entity_poly.pdbx_strand_id
1 'polypeptide(L)'
;MSVKLSSYVWDGCASAGLKITSVAIMARLADFSNDEGICWPSVPTIARQIGAGESTVRTAIKNLEKAGWLSSEKRRKGNRNTSNIYQLNVGKLASAAMAAISQPPDSDASNSDPSKSVASKSVPSESSKNNRFDPPESGGDPSVTSKQDPSITNSSSQNSNESSDQSKIDFLNRYPEAVIFSTNFQKWGSANDLKCAEWLFGLKCEVFKELGLKDPKEPNFTEWANDVRLMSEIDGHSHKEICQFYKRISQDEFWKKNVQCPKTLRAQWDDLTLRLAGEQKIKVDTVERDEAFTRIIGSRSQPKNRIEEIAAELAGKTGVRRMTDFVGRKAWAGIWMQAVEQAAKEVTA
;
A
#
# COMPACT_ATOMS: atom_id res chain seq x y z
N MET A 1 -11.98 -19.74 8.80
CA MET A 1 -11.09 -18.63 9.21
C MET A 1 -11.45 -18.30 10.64
N SER A 2 -10.61 -18.68 11.59
CA SER A 2 -10.88 -18.45 13.02
C SER A 2 -10.21 -17.15 13.47
N VAL A 3 -11.00 -16.08 13.63
CA VAL A 3 -10.50 -14.75 14.06
C VAL A 3 -9.78 -14.82 15.41
N LYS A 4 -10.16 -15.78 16.27
CA LYS A 4 -9.58 -16.00 17.60
C LYS A 4 -8.13 -16.49 17.53
N LEU A 5 -7.82 -17.38 16.58
CA LEU A 5 -6.49 -17.97 16.45
C LEU A 5 -5.48 -16.96 15.91
N SER A 6 -5.87 -16.11 14.96
CA SER A 6 -4.99 -15.06 14.44
C SER A 6 -4.58 -14.06 15.54
N SER A 7 -5.48 -13.70 16.47
CA SER A 7 -5.13 -12.85 17.64
C SER A 7 -4.09 -13.54 18.55
N TYR A 8 -4.35 -14.78 18.96
CA TYR A 8 -3.43 -15.51 19.86
C TYR A 8 -2.04 -15.73 19.26
N VAL A 9 -1.94 -15.82 17.94
CA VAL A 9 -0.64 -15.94 17.27
C VAL A 9 0.17 -14.66 17.41
N TRP A 10 -0.43 -13.49 17.21
CA TRP A 10 0.30 -12.23 17.37
C TRP A 10 0.71 -12.00 18.82
N ASP A 11 -0.21 -12.19 19.76
CA ASP A 11 0.05 -11.94 21.19
C ASP A 11 1.00 -12.99 21.80
N GLY A 12 0.83 -14.26 21.43
CA GLY A 12 1.59 -15.38 21.98
C GLY A 12 2.94 -15.63 21.30
N CYS A 13 3.08 -15.38 20.00
CA CYS A 13 4.35 -15.66 19.29
C CYS A 13 5.32 -14.48 19.35
N ALA A 14 4.83 -13.23 19.43
CA ALA A 14 5.69 -12.07 19.61
C ALA A 14 6.34 -12.07 21.01
N SER A 15 5.56 -12.36 22.05
CA SER A 15 6.03 -12.47 23.44
C SER A 15 6.99 -13.64 23.66
N ALA A 16 6.85 -14.73 22.90
CA ALA A 16 7.73 -15.90 22.99
C ALA A 16 9.06 -15.79 22.21
N GLY A 17 9.40 -14.61 21.68
CA GLY A 17 10.69 -14.34 21.04
C GLY A 17 10.92 -15.07 19.71
N LEU A 18 9.85 -15.43 19.00
CA LEU A 18 9.97 -16.08 17.69
C LEU A 18 10.48 -15.09 16.64
N LYS A 19 11.28 -15.62 15.70
CA LYS A 19 11.69 -14.86 14.51
C LYS A 19 10.47 -14.40 13.72
N ILE A 20 10.51 -13.18 13.18
CA ILE A 20 9.40 -12.59 12.41
C ILE A 20 8.85 -13.51 11.32
N THR A 21 9.72 -14.27 10.65
CA THR A 21 9.32 -15.24 9.61
C THR A 21 8.47 -16.38 10.18
N SER A 22 8.79 -16.86 11.39
CA SER A 22 8.01 -17.89 12.08
C SER A 22 6.66 -17.37 12.53
N VAL A 23 6.59 -16.12 13.01
CA VAL A 23 5.34 -15.44 13.38
C VAL A 23 4.45 -15.25 12.15
N ALA A 24 5.01 -14.79 11.04
CA ALA A 24 4.29 -14.61 9.78
C ALA A 24 3.75 -15.94 9.23
N ILE A 25 4.54 -17.02 9.28
CA ILE A 25 4.07 -18.36 8.90
C ILE A 25 2.93 -18.80 9.80
N MET A 26 3.06 -18.62 11.12
CA MET A 26 2.02 -18.99 12.08
C MET A 26 0.71 -18.23 11.84
N ALA A 27 0.80 -16.92 11.57
CA ALA A 27 -0.36 -16.08 11.29
C ALA A 27 -1.07 -16.54 10.02
N ARG A 28 -0.31 -16.87 8.97
CA ARG A 28 -0.89 -17.45 7.75
C ARG A 28 -1.53 -18.81 7.98
N LEU A 29 -0.94 -19.68 8.80
CA LEU A 29 -1.56 -20.96 9.15
C LEU A 29 -2.87 -20.77 9.93
N ALA A 30 -2.93 -19.78 10.83
CA ALA A 30 -4.14 -19.44 11.58
C ALA A 30 -5.27 -18.88 10.68
N ASP A 31 -4.94 -18.09 9.67
CA ASP A 31 -5.95 -17.58 8.72
C ASP A 31 -6.64 -18.73 7.95
N PHE A 32 -5.88 -19.80 7.65
CA PHE A 32 -6.40 -21.00 6.99
C PHE A 32 -6.93 -22.07 7.95
N SER A 33 -6.83 -21.88 9.27
CA SER A 33 -7.25 -22.90 10.22
C SER A 33 -8.76 -22.86 10.50
N ASN A 34 -9.31 -24.03 10.78
CA ASN A 34 -10.60 -24.17 11.44
C ASN A 34 -10.47 -23.81 12.94
N ASP A 35 -11.58 -23.86 13.68
CA ASP A 35 -11.60 -23.53 15.12
C ASP A 35 -10.79 -24.53 15.98
N GLU A 36 -10.45 -25.69 15.43
CA GLU A 36 -9.57 -26.70 16.05
C GLU A 36 -8.08 -26.47 15.72
N GLY A 37 -7.74 -25.42 14.96
CA GLY A 37 -6.35 -25.10 14.60
C GLY A 37 -5.76 -25.95 13.47
N ILE A 38 -6.59 -26.67 12.70
CA ILE A 38 -6.15 -27.53 11.60
C ILE A 38 -6.22 -26.78 10.27
N CYS A 39 -5.15 -26.83 9.47
CA CYS A 39 -5.06 -26.26 8.13
C CYS A 39 -4.20 -27.12 7.19
N TRP A 40 -4.29 -26.89 5.87
CA TRP A 40 -3.51 -27.64 4.86
C TRP A 40 -2.99 -26.80 3.67
N PRO A 41 -2.46 -25.58 3.88
CA PRO A 41 -1.84 -24.82 2.80
C PRO A 41 -0.57 -25.51 2.27
N SER A 42 -0.29 -25.38 0.98
CA SER A 42 0.96 -25.90 0.41
C SER A 42 2.15 -25.00 0.75
N VAL A 43 3.35 -25.56 0.93
CA VAL A 43 4.59 -24.80 1.18
C VAL A 43 4.83 -23.69 0.14
N PRO A 44 4.62 -23.91 -1.18
CA PRO A 44 4.73 -22.85 -2.18
C PRO A 44 3.70 -21.71 -1.99
N THR A 45 2.51 -22.03 -1.47
CA THR A 45 1.48 -21.03 -1.18
C THR A 45 1.87 -20.17 0.01
N ILE A 46 2.39 -20.79 1.08
CA ILE A 46 2.90 -20.07 2.25
C ILE A 46 4.06 -19.15 1.82
N ALA A 47 5.03 -19.69 1.09
CA ALA A 47 6.20 -18.96 0.57
C ALA A 47 5.80 -17.71 -0.23
N ARG A 48 4.88 -17.86 -1.19
CA ARG A 48 4.38 -16.75 -2.02
C ARG A 48 3.69 -15.68 -1.19
N GLN A 49 2.92 -16.05 -0.18
CA GLN A 49 2.15 -15.09 0.62
C GLN A 49 3.00 -14.31 1.61
N ILE A 50 4.04 -14.95 2.17
CA ILE A 50 4.93 -14.29 3.13
C ILE A 50 6.17 -13.66 2.48
N GLY A 51 6.37 -13.85 1.17
CA GLY A 51 7.54 -13.34 0.45
C GLY A 51 8.86 -14.02 0.86
N ALA A 52 8.83 -15.26 1.36
CA ALA A 52 10.02 -16.01 1.76
C ALA A 52 10.26 -17.22 0.84
N GLY A 53 11.51 -17.62 0.66
CA GLY A 53 11.85 -18.82 -0.10
C GLY A 53 11.28 -20.10 0.54
N GLU A 54 10.92 -21.09 -0.27
CA GLU A 54 10.36 -22.37 0.21
C GLU A 54 11.29 -23.10 1.20
N SER A 55 12.61 -22.98 1.02
CA SER A 55 13.62 -23.53 1.94
C SER A 55 13.53 -22.89 3.32
N THR A 56 13.34 -21.56 3.37
CA THR A 56 13.13 -20.80 4.61
C THR A 56 11.82 -21.22 5.27
N VAL A 57 10.74 -21.38 4.51
CA VAL A 57 9.45 -21.85 5.03
C VAL A 57 9.57 -23.24 5.64
N ARG A 58 10.19 -24.20 4.93
CA ARG A 58 10.41 -25.56 5.46
C ARG A 58 11.24 -25.56 6.74
N THR A 59 12.28 -24.73 6.79
CA THR A 59 13.16 -24.61 7.96
C THR A 59 12.43 -24.00 9.16
N ALA A 60 11.65 -22.94 8.93
CA ALA A 60 10.85 -22.31 9.97
C ALA A 60 9.77 -23.24 10.52
N ILE A 61 9.07 -24.00 9.65
CA ILE A 61 8.10 -25.02 10.06
C ILE A 61 8.77 -26.08 10.95
N LYS A 62 9.93 -26.62 10.57
CA LYS A 62 10.67 -27.58 11.42
C LYS A 62 11.06 -27.00 12.78
N ASN A 63 11.45 -25.72 12.82
CA ASN A 63 11.78 -25.05 14.07
C ASN A 63 10.54 -24.85 14.96
N LEU A 64 9.39 -24.53 14.35
CA LEU A 64 8.10 -24.41 15.03
C LEU A 64 7.61 -25.75 15.58
N GLU A 65 7.81 -26.85 14.84
CA GLU A 65 7.55 -28.22 15.29
C GLU A 65 8.43 -28.59 16.48
N LYS A 66 9.74 -28.34 16.37
CA LYS A 66 10.70 -28.60 17.45
C LYS A 66 10.36 -27.82 18.72
N ALA A 67 9.89 -26.58 18.55
CA ALA A 67 9.43 -25.74 19.65
C ALA A 67 8.00 -26.07 20.11
N GLY A 68 7.31 -27.04 19.49
CA GLY A 68 5.99 -27.52 19.91
C GLY A 68 4.82 -26.56 19.64
N TRP A 69 5.00 -25.59 18.74
CA TRP A 69 3.95 -24.63 18.37
C TRP A 69 2.95 -25.19 17.36
N LEU A 70 3.39 -26.12 16.52
CA LEU A 70 2.55 -26.82 15.56
C LEU A 70 3.04 -28.26 15.38
N SER A 71 2.17 -29.12 14.89
CA SER A 71 2.53 -30.43 14.35
C SER A 71 2.23 -30.46 12.85
N SER A 72 3.05 -31.17 12.07
CA SER A 72 2.73 -31.45 10.67
C SER A 72 2.58 -32.95 10.39
N GLU A 73 1.56 -33.29 9.62
CA GLU A 73 1.31 -34.64 9.16
C GLU A 73 1.39 -34.68 7.63
N LYS A 74 2.19 -35.62 7.12
CA LYS A 74 2.34 -35.82 5.68
C LYS A 74 1.15 -36.62 5.17
N ARG A 75 0.28 -36.01 4.39
CA ARG A 75 -0.69 -36.77 3.59
C ARG A 75 0.04 -37.39 2.40
N ARG A 76 -0.09 -38.71 2.24
CA ARG A 76 0.23 -39.41 0.99
C ARG A 76 -1.05 -39.97 0.39
N LYS A 77 -1.34 -39.62 -0.86
CA LYS A 77 -2.39 -40.26 -1.66
C LYS A 77 -1.71 -40.90 -2.88
N GLY A 78 -1.33 -42.18 -2.73
CA GLY A 78 -0.56 -42.90 -3.75
C GLY A 78 0.82 -42.30 -4.03
N ASN A 79 1.22 -42.21 -5.31
CA ASN A 79 2.52 -41.69 -5.75
C ASN A 79 2.58 -40.15 -5.93
N ARG A 80 1.53 -39.42 -5.52
CA ARG A 80 1.50 -37.95 -5.59
C ARG A 80 1.61 -37.38 -4.18
N ASN A 81 2.59 -36.49 -3.96
CA ASN A 81 2.68 -35.72 -2.73
C ASN A 81 1.49 -34.76 -2.65
N THR A 82 0.60 -35.00 -1.68
CA THR A 82 -0.44 -34.04 -1.30
C THR A 82 0.11 -33.04 -0.28
N SER A 83 -0.54 -31.87 -0.14
CA SER A 83 -0.15 -30.86 0.86
C SER A 83 -0.22 -31.45 2.28
N ASN A 84 0.75 -31.08 3.12
CA ASN A 84 0.78 -31.47 4.53
C ASN A 84 -0.42 -30.90 5.29
N ILE A 85 -0.86 -31.59 6.34
CA ILE A 85 -1.73 -31.04 7.37
C ILE A 85 -0.85 -30.36 8.39
N TYR A 86 -1.22 -29.16 8.81
CA TYR A 86 -0.64 -28.49 9.96
C TYR A 86 -1.71 -28.35 11.03
N GLN A 87 -1.39 -28.72 12.26
CA GLN A 87 -2.24 -28.52 13.41
C GLN A 87 -1.52 -27.60 14.40
N LEU A 88 -2.14 -26.47 14.68
CA LEU A 88 -1.64 -25.48 15.62
C LEU A 88 -1.89 -25.95 17.05
N ASN A 89 -0.91 -25.73 17.93
CA ASN A 89 -1.09 -26.00 19.35
C ASN A 89 -1.83 -24.83 20.01
N VAL A 90 -3.17 -24.87 19.92
CA VAL A 90 -4.05 -23.81 20.43
C VAL A 90 -3.87 -23.59 21.93
N GLY A 91 -3.67 -24.67 22.71
CA GLY A 91 -3.44 -24.56 24.15
C GLY A 91 -2.16 -23.81 24.49
N LYS A 92 -1.06 -24.09 23.78
CA LYS A 92 0.21 -23.38 23.98
C LYS A 92 0.12 -21.91 23.54
N LEU A 93 -0.56 -21.64 22.42
CA LEU A 93 -0.78 -20.28 21.92
C LEU A 93 -1.62 -19.45 22.91
N ALA A 94 -2.71 -20.02 23.42
CA ALA A 94 -3.57 -19.36 24.41
C ALA A 94 -2.83 -19.09 25.72
N SER A 95 -2.06 -20.07 26.24
CA SER A 95 -1.26 -19.86 27.45
C SER A 95 -0.17 -18.79 27.27
N ALA A 96 0.48 -18.74 26.10
CA ALA A 96 1.47 -17.71 25.80
C ALA A 96 0.84 -16.31 25.69
N ALA A 97 -0.33 -16.21 25.05
CA ALA A 97 -1.07 -14.94 24.96
C ALA A 97 -1.55 -14.46 26.33
N MET A 98 -2.08 -15.35 27.19
CA MET A 98 -2.49 -14.99 28.55
C MET A 98 -1.31 -14.58 29.43
N ALA A 99 -0.15 -15.23 29.27
CA ALA A 99 1.08 -14.85 29.97
C ALA A 99 1.57 -13.44 29.55
N ALA A 100 1.39 -13.08 28.27
CA ALA A 100 1.71 -11.74 27.77
C ALA A 100 0.78 -10.64 28.32
N ILE A 101 -0.49 -10.95 28.57
CA ILE A 101 -1.48 -10.01 29.13
C ILE A 101 -1.27 -9.79 30.64
N SER A 102 -0.70 -10.76 31.34
CA SER A 102 -0.51 -10.71 32.80
C SER A 102 0.76 -9.99 33.26
N GLN A 103 1.60 -9.50 32.34
CA GLN A 103 2.77 -8.69 32.69
C GLN A 103 2.40 -7.19 32.65
N PRO A 104 2.44 -6.46 33.77
CA PRO A 104 2.36 -5.00 33.74
C PRO A 104 3.57 -4.41 33.01
N PRO A 105 3.47 -3.19 32.45
CA PRO A 105 4.58 -2.54 31.77
C PRO A 105 5.55 -2.02 32.83
N ASP A 106 6.44 -2.87 33.30
CA ASP A 106 7.53 -2.41 34.14
C ASP A 106 8.50 -1.58 33.29
N SER A 107 8.63 -0.35 33.77
CA SER A 107 9.51 0.69 33.28
C SER A 107 10.95 0.25 33.48
N ASP A 108 11.77 0.28 32.43
CA ASP A 108 13.20 0.42 32.63
C ASP A 108 13.79 1.39 31.62
N ALA A 109 13.93 2.63 32.09
CA ALA A 109 14.83 3.60 31.54
C ALA A 109 16.23 3.26 32.04
N SER A 110 17.10 2.76 31.15
CA SER A 110 18.53 3.00 31.35
C SER A 110 19.28 3.06 30.02
N ASN A 111 19.88 4.22 29.85
CA ASN A 111 20.85 4.63 28.85
C ASN A 111 21.94 3.58 28.58
N SER A 112 22.38 3.50 27.32
CA SER A 112 23.79 3.31 26.96
C SER A 112 24.05 3.83 25.55
N ASP A 113 25.01 4.73 25.49
CA ASP A 113 25.52 5.55 24.38
C ASP A 113 26.15 4.73 23.22
N PRO A 114 26.43 5.37 22.07
CA PRO A 114 26.77 4.73 20.81
C PRO A 114 28.26 4.38 20.74
N SER A 115 28.58 3.25 20.13
CA SER A 115 29.95 3.02 19.66
C SER A 115 30.00 2.21 18.38
N LYS A 116 30.40 2.93 17.33
CA LYS A 116 31.39 2.57 16.31
C LYS A 116 31.69 1.07 16.12
N SER A 117 31.35 0.58 14.93
CA SER A 117 32.26 -0.27 14.16
C SER A 117 31.96 -0.08 12.66
N VAL A 118 32.75 0.78 12.00
CA VAL A 118 33.78 0.39 11.02
C VAL A 118 33.18 0.01 9.67
N ALA A 119 33.33 0.95 8.75
CA ALA A 119 33.25 0.76 7.31
C ALA A 119 34.14 -0.42 6.89
N SER A 120 33.58 -1.33 6.10
CA SER A 120 34.36 -2.21 5.25
C SER A 120 33.85 -2.05 3.83
N LYS A 121 34.69 -1.39 3.03
CA LYS A 121 34.65 -1.42 1.57
C LYS A 121 34.76 -2.88 1.13
N SER A 122 33.85 -3.33 0.28
CA SER A 122 34.16 -4.38 -0.67
C SER A 122 33.66 -3.94 -2.05
N VAL A 123 34.61 -3.97 -2.97
CA VAL A 123 34.52 -3.57 -4.37
C VAL A 123 33.73 -4.63 -5.16
N PRO A 124 33.04 -4.26 -6.26
CA PRO A 124 32.19 -5.16 -7.03
C PRO A 124 33.02 -6.23 -7.75
N SER A 125 32.57 -7.48 -7.74
CA SER A 125 33.10 -8.51 -8.63
C SER A 125 32.01 -8.96 -9.58
N GLU A 126 32.14 -8.51 -10.82
CA GLU A 126 31.51 -9.11 -11.99
C GLU A 126 31.94 -10.58 -12.12
N SER A 127 30.97 -11.47 -12.34
CA SER A 127 31.23 -12.76 -13.00
C SER A 127 29.93 -13.30 -13.60
N SER A 128 29.48 -12.66 -14.68
CA SER A 128 28.45 -13.21 -15.56
C SER A 128 29.07 -14.30 -16.42
N LYS A 129 28.96 -15.56 -16.00
CA LYS A 129 29.12 -16.71 -16.90
C LYS A 129 27.79 -16.97 -17.61
N ASN A 130 27.81 -16.72 -18.91
CA ASN A 130 26.76 -17.08 -19.86
C ASN A 130 26.50 -18.59 -19.83
N ASN A 131 25.28 -19.00 -19.47
CA ASN A 131 24.72 -20.28 -19.89
C ASN A 131 23.45 -20.02 -20.68
N ARG A 132 23.64 -20.08 -22.00
CA ARG A 132 22.67 -20.24 -23.07
C ARG A 132 21.86 -21.52 -22.84
N PHE A 133 20.53 -21.41 -22.90
CA PHE A 133 19.63 -22.56 -23.05
C PHE A 133 18.47 -22.12 -23.96
N ASP A 134 18.48 -22.61 -25.20
CA ASP A 134 17.36 -22.54 -26.15
C ASP A 134 16.34 -23.65 -25.83
N PRO A 135 15.02 -23.40 -25.95
CA PRO A 135 14.12 -24.33 -26.63
C PRO A 135 12.97 -23.59 -27.41
N PRO A 136 12.17 -24.26 -28.27
CA PRO A 136 12.24 -24.09 -29.72
C PRO A 136 11.03 -23.39 -30.35
N GLU A 137 11.25 -23.07 -31.62
CA GLU A 137 10.34 -22.72 -32.71
C GLU A 137 9.07 -23.57 -32.80
N SER A 138 7.89 -22.93 -32.81
CA SER A 138 6.69 -23.44 -33.49
C SER A 138 5.64 -22.34 -33.69
N GLY A 139 5.52 -21.88 -34.94
CA GLY A 139 4.24 -21.71 -35.63
C GLY A 139 3.30 -20.55 -35.28
N GLY A 140 3.27 -19.53 -36.15
CA GLY A 140 2.04 -19.14 -36.87
C GLY A 140 1.14 -18.03 -36.31
N ASP A 141 1.38 -16.79 -36.80
CA ASP A 141 0.41 -15.88 -37.47
C ASP A 141 -0.85 -15.33 -36.72
N PRO A 142 -1.51 -14.25 -37.20
CA PRO A 142 -1.02 -12.87 -37.26
C PRO A 142 -1.98 -11.86 -36.58
N SER A 143 -1.52 -10.61 -36.49
CA SER A 143 -2.30 -9.41 -36.19
C SER A 143 -3.59 -9.28 -37.00
N VAL A 144 -4.72 -8.99 -36.35
CA VAL A 144 -5.84 -8.26 -36.97
C VAL A 144 -6.46 -7.29 -35.96
N THR A 145 -6.24 -6.01 -36.21
CA THR A 145 -7.08 -4.90 -35.73
C THR A 145 -8.49 -5.04 -36.33
N SER A 146 -9.53 -5.05 -35.51
CA SER A 146 -10.88 -4.76 -36.00
C SER A 146 -11.63 -3.87 -35.02
N LYS A 147 -11.91 -2.65 -35.49
CA LYS A 147 -12.94 -1.76 -34.96
C LYS A 147 -14.29 -2.35 -35.36
N GLN A 148 -15.25 -2.44 -34.44
CA GLN A 148 -16.66 -2.43 -34.85
C GLN A 148 -17.58 -1.91 -33.73
N ASP A 149 -18.25 -0.80 -34.05
CA ASP A 149 -19.47 -0.29 -33.43
C ASP A 149 -20.68 -1.13 -33.89
N PRO A 150 -21.82 -1.10 -33.17
CA PRO A 150 -22.83 -2.15 -33.16
C PRO A 150 -23.84 -2.01 -34.30
N SER A 151 -24.34 -3.13 -34.81
CA SER A 151 -25.59 -3.16 -35.57
C SER A 151 -26.37 -4.41 -35.20
N ILE A 152 -27.56 -4.16 -34.69
CA ILE A 152 -28.61 -5.11 -34.33
C ILE A 152 -29.17 -5.71 -35.62
N THR A 153 -29.13 -7.04 -35.76
CA THR A 153 -30.02 -7.78 -36.67
C THR A 153 -30.41 -9.11 -36.05
N ASN A 154 -31.70 -9.25 -35.76
CA ASN A 154 -32.35 -10.51 -35.43
C ASN A 154 -32.28 -11.47 -36.63
N SER A 155 -31.74 -12.68 -36.45
CA SER A 155 -32.17 -13.86 -37.20
C SER A 155 -31.66 -15.15 -36.57
N SER A 156 -32.58 -16.11 -36.51
CA SER A 156 -32.44 -17.43 -35.90
C SER A 156 -31.40 -18.31 -36.58
N SER A 157 -30.65 -19.09 -35.79
CA SER A 157 -30.45 -20.51 -36.08
C SER A 157 -30.07 -21.26 -34.81
N GLN A 158 -30.62 -22.46 -34.71
CA GLN A 158 -30.63 -23.31 -33.55
C GLN A 158 -29.30 -24.09 -33.39
N ASN A 159 -28.80 -24.03 -32.15
CA ASN A 159 -28.22 -25.13 -31.37
C ASN A 159 -26.77 -25.53 -31.67
N SER A 160 -25.82 -24.90 -30.96
CA SER A 160 -24.65 -25.54 -30.32
C SER A 160 -23.82 -24.48 -29.59
N ASN A 161 -24.31 -23.78 -28.55
CA ASN A 161 -23.50 -22.86 -27.68
C ASN A 161 -24.22 -22.31 -26.41
N GLU A 162 -25.32 -22.91 -25.97
CA GLU A 162 -26.31 -22.31 -25.04
C GLU A 162 -25.80 -21.87 -23.66
N SER A 163 -24.62 -22.31 -23.21
CA SER A 163 -24.11 -22.01 -21.86
C SER A 163 -23.43 -20.63 -21.74
N SER A 164 -22.69 -20.19 -22.77
CA SER A 164 -21.92 -18.94 -22.69
C SER A 164 -22.85 -17.72 -22.78
N ASP A 165 -23.84 -17.76 -23.65
CA ASP A 165 -24.74 -16.63 -23.90
C ASP A 165 -25.71 -16.42 -22.73
N GLN A 166 -26.19 -17.50 -22.09
CA GLN A 166 -27.05 -17.39 -20.92
C GLN A 166 -26.32 -16.73 -19.74
N SER A 167 -25.06 -17.13 -19.48
CA SER A 167 -24.27 -16.54 -18.38
C SER A 167 -24.03 -15.04 -18.56
N LYS A 168 -23.85 -14.59 -19.81
CA LYS A 168 -23.68 -13.18 -20.17
C LYS A 168 -24.99 -12.41 -20.01
N ILE A 169 -26.10 -12.97 -20.48
CA ILE A 169 -27.44 -12.37 -20.34
C ILE A 169 -27.79 -12.20 -18.86
N ASP A 170 -27.61 -13.25 -18.06
CA ASP A 170 -27.87 -13.22 -16.62
C ASP A 170 -27.00 -12.17 -15.90
N PHE A 171 -25.75 -12.01 -16.32
CA PHE A 171 -24.85 -10.99 -15.81
C PHE A 171 -25.33 -9.57 -16.14
N LEU A 172 -25.68 -9.30 -17.41
CA LEU A 172 -26.15 -7.99 -17.85
C LEU A 172 -27.51 -7.63 -17.24
N ASN A 173 -28.36 -8.62 -16.96
CA ASN A 173 -29.61 -8.40 -16.22
C ASN A 173 -29.35 -8.02 -14.75
N ARG A 174 -28.26 -8.52 -14.16
CA ARG A 174 -27.88 -8.20 -12.77
C ARG A 174 -27.18 -6.84 -12.65
N TYR A 175 -26.41 -6.46 -13.68
CA TYR A 175 -25.63 -5.23 -13.73
C TYR A 175 -25.87 -4.51 -15.07
N PRO A 176 -27.06 -3.91 -15.27
CA PRO A 176 -27.43 -3.27 -16.54
C PRO A 176 -26.54 -2.07 -16.88
N GLU A 177 -25.94 -1.43 -15.88
CA GLU A 177 -24.99 -0.32 -16.04
C GLU A 177 -23.58 -0.76 -16.43
N ALA A 178 -23.27 -2.06 -16.45
CA ALA A 178 -21.93 -2.57 -16.77
C ALA A 178 -21.56 -2.32 -18.24
N VAL A 179 -20.66 -1.37 -18.48
CA VAL A 179 -20.15 -1.04 -19.82
C VAL A 179 -18.86 -1.80 -20.13
N ILE A 180 -18.08 -2.13 -19.10
CA ILE A 180 -16.86 -2.93 -19.22
C ILE A 180 -16.91 -4.07 -18.20
N PHE A 181 -16.56 -5.28 -18.62
CA PHE A 181 -16.55 -6.46 -17.76
C PHE A 181 -15.56 -7.52 -18.23
N SER A 182 -15.11 -8.36 -17.30
CA SER A 182 -14.16 -9.43 -17.57
C SER A 182 -14.83 -10.60 -18.27
N THR A 183 -14.05 -11.40 -19.00
CA THR A 183 -14.57 -12.58 -19.73
C THR A 183 -15.21 -13.64 -18.83
N ASN A 184 -14.88 -13.65 -17.54
CA ASN A 184 -15.48 -14.51 -16.53
C ASN A 184 -16.61 -13.83 -15.73
N PHE A 185 -17.01 -12.62 -16.11
CA PHE A 185 -18.11 -11.85 -15.50
C PHE A 185 -17.97 -11.56 -14.00
N GLN A 186 -16.75 -11.65 -13.46
CA GLN A 186 -16.48 -11.38 -12.03
C GLN A 186 -16.16 -9.92 -11.74
N LYS A 187 -15.66 -9.18 -12.73
CA LYS A 187 -15.24 -7.80 -12.58
C LYS A 187 -15.91 -6.96 -13.63
N TRP A 188 -16.37 -5.79 -13.23
CA TRP A 188 -17.08 -4.89 -14.12
C TRP A 188 -17.09 -3.47 -13.58
N GLY A 189 -17.36 -2.51 -14.47
CA GLY A 189 -17.59 -1.11 -14.12
C GLY A 189 -18.61 -0.46 -15.03
N SER A 190 -19.25 0.59 -14.52
CA SER A 190 -20.15 1.46 -15.26
C SER A 190 -19.39 2.42 -16.19
N ALA A 191 -20.12 3.19 -17.00
CA ALA A 191 -19.55 4.25 -17.83
C ALA A 191 -18.77 5.28 -16.99
N ASN A 192 -19.26 5.64 -15.80
CA ASN A 192 -18.60 6.61 -14.93
C ASN A 192 -17.32 6.02 -14.31
N ASP A 193 -17.34 4.73 -13.95
CA ASP A 193 -16.18 4.03 -13.41
C ASP A 193 -15.07 3.93 -14.45
N LEU A 194 -15.42 3.59 -15.70
CA LEU A 194 -14.46 3.54 -16.81
C LEU A 194 -13.87 4.92 -17.09
N LYS A 195 -14.70 5.96 -17.17
CA LYS A 195 -14.24 7.33 -17.40
C LYS A 195 -13.30 7.82 -16.30
N CYS A 196 -13.60 7.49 -15.04
CA CYS A 196 -12.72 7.78 -13.91
C CYS A 196 -11.40 7.00 -14.05
N ALA A 197 -11.44 5.69 -14.36
CA ALA A 197 -10.25 4.88 -14.56
C ALA A 197 -9.33 5.40 -15.70
N GLU A 198 -9.91 5.79 -16.83
CA GLU A 198 -9.20 6.43 -17.95
C GLU A 198 -8.55 7.74 -17.53
N TRP A 199 -9.26 8.57 -16.77
CA TRP A 199 -8.73 9.83 -16.26
C TRP A 199 -7.53 9.62 -15.32
N LEU A 200 -7.63 8.65 -14.40
CA LEU A 200 -6.52 8.28 -13.50
C LEU A 200 -5.29 7.79 -14.29
N PHE A 201 -5.51 7.05 -15.38
CA PHE A 201 -4.42 6.60 -16.24
C PHE A 201 -3.80 7.75 -17.03
N GLY A 202 -4.61 8.69 -17.54
CA GLY A 202 -4.14 9.91 -18.18
C GLY A 202 -3.20 10.71 -17.28
N LEU A 203 -3.58 10.90 -16.02
CA LEU A 203 -2.74 11.59 -15.04
C LEU A 203 -1.44 10.83 -14.74
N LYS A 204 -1.49 9.50 -14.69
CA LYS A 204 -0.28 8.67 -14.58
C LYS A 204 0.66 8.87 -15.78
N CYS A 205 0.13 8.93 -16.99
CA CYS A 205 0.92 9.21 -18.18
C CYS A 205 1.58 10.59 -18.11
N GLU A 206 0.88 11.61 -17.59
CA GLU A 206 1.45 12.95 -17.37
C GLU A 206 2.65 12.89 -16.40
N VAL A 207 2.51 12.21 -15.25
CA VAL A 207 3.60 12.04 -14.28
C VAL A 207 4.81 11.32 -14.90
N PHE A 208 4.58 10.30 -15.72
CA PHE A 208 5.68 9.59 -16.40
C PHE A 208 6.41 10.51 -17.39
N LYS A 209 5.69 11.36 -18.13
CA LYS A 209 6.27 12.35 -19.04
C LYS A 209 7.08 13.41 -18.28
N GLU A 210 6.56 13.93 -17.17
CA GLU A 210 7.27 14.90 -16.32
C GLU A 210 8.59 14.34 -15.78
N LEU A 211 8.62 13.04 -15.48
CA LEU A 211 9.83 12.34 -15.02
C LEU A 211 10.77 11.92 -16.15
N GLY A 212 10.45 12.24 -17.42
CA GLY A 212 11.25 11.83 -18.59
C GLY A 212 11.28 10.32 -18.82
N LEU A 213 10.27 9.59 -18.33
CA LEU A 213 10.16 8.14 -18.45
C LEU A 213 9.37 7.76 -19.71
N LYS A 214 9.58 6.53 -20.19
CA LYS A 214 8.78 5.94 -21.26
C LYS A 214 7.32 5.82 -20.80
N ASP A 215 6.38 6.06 -21.72
CA ASP A 215 4.95 5.92 -21.46
C ASP A 215 4.62 4.59 -20.76
N PRO A 216 3.78 4.62 -19.70
CA PRO A 216 3.43 3.43 -18.96
C PRO A 216 2.62 2.48 -19.83
N LYS A 217 2.77 1.18 -19.58
CA LYS A 217 1.93 0.16 -20.22
C LYS A 217 0.46 0.41 -19.88
N GLU A 218 -0.39 0.29 -20.89
CA GLU A 218 -1.84 0.40 -20.75
C GLU A 218 -2.36 -0.61 -19.71
N PRO A 219 -3.15 -0.14 -18.73
CA PRO A 219 -3.65 -0.99 -17.66
C PRO A 219 -4.79 -1.88 -18.18
N ASN A 220 -5.14 -2.87 -17.38
CA ASN A 220 -6.41 -3.54 -17.57
C ASN A 220 -7.54 -2.62 -17.07
N PHE A 221 -8.20 -1.91 -18.00
CA PHE A 221 -9.29 -0.98 -17.66
C PHE A 221 -10.48 -1.68 -17.00
N THR A 222 -10.70 -2.97 -17.24
CA THR A 222 -11.76 -3.73 -16.55
C THR A 222 -11.46 -3.84 -15.06
N GLU A 223 -10.21 -4.10 -14.68
CA GLU A 223 -9.77 -4.15 -13.28
C GLU A 223 -9.85 -2.78 -12.63
N TRP A 224 -9.38 -1.74 -13.33
CA TRP A 224 -9.38 -0.38 -12.82
C TRP A 224 -10.79 0.16 -12.62
N ALA A 225 -11.67 -0.01 -13.61
CA ALA A 225 -13.06 0.39 -13.50
C ALA A 225 -13.77 -0.38 -12.37
N ASN A 226 -13.49 -1.68 -12.21
CA ASN A 226 -14.02 -2.44 -11.09
C ASN A 226 -13.54 -1.91 -9.73
N ASP A 227 -12.25 -1.61 -9.58
CA ASP A 227 -11.74 -1.05 -8.33
C ASP A 227 -12.34 0.33 -8.03
N VAL A 228 -12.48 1.20 -9.03
CA VAL A 228 -13.17 2.50 -8.90
C VAL A 228 -14.62 2.32 -8.49
N ARG A 229 -15.34 1.37 -9.11
CA ARG A 229 -16.71 1.05 -8.74
C ARG A 229 -16.81 0.64 -7.28
N LEU A 230 -15.91 -0.23 -6.83
CA LEU A 230 -15.91 -0.65 -5.42
C LEU A 230 -15.60 0.53 -4.48
N MET A 231 -14.72 1.45 -4.87
CA MET A 231 -14.49 2.68 -4.10
C MET A 231 -15.75 3.57 -4.02
N SER A 232 -16.58 3.55 -5.07
CA SER A 232 -17.80 4.36 -5.10
C SER A 232 -18.97 3.72 -4.37
N GLU A 233 -19.28 2.46 -4.68
CA GLU A 233 -20.45 1.75 -4.17
C GLU A 233 -20.24 1.19 -2.76
N ILE A 234 -19.01 0.76 -2.42
CA ILE A 234 -18.72 0.12 -1.13
C ILE A 234 -18.07 1.12 -0.17
N ASP A 235 -17.05 1.85 -0.63
CA ASP A 235 -16.32 2.77 0.27
C ASP A 235 -16.98 4.16 0.37
N GLY A 236 -18.00 4.43 -0.47
CA GLY A 236 -18.77 5.66 -0.42
C GLY A 236 -18.06 6.88 -0.98
N HIS A 237 -17.01 6.70 -1.81
CA HIS A 237 -16.28 7.80 -2.43
C HIS A 237 -16.82 8.11 -3.83
N SER A 238 -17.26 9.34 -4.06
CA SER A 238 -17.67 9.75 -5.40
C SER A 238 -16.49 9.69 -6.39
N HIS A 239 -16.76 9.45 -7.68
CA HIS A 239 -15.72 9.51 -8.73
C HIS A 239 -14.93 10.81 -8.70
N LYS A 240 -15.59 11.92 -8.33
CA LYS A 240 -14.95 13.23 -8.19
C LYS A 240 -13.94 13.24 -7.06
N GLU A 241 -14.28 12.70 -5.89
CA GLU A 241 -13.36 12.58 -4.74
C GLU A 241 -12.19 11.67 -5.09
N ILE A 242 -12.44 10.53 -5.74
CA ILE A 242 -11.40 9.60 -6.20
C ILE A 242 -10.41 10.32 -7.12
N CYS A 243 -10.90 11.03 -8.13
CA CYS A 243 -10.04 11.80 -9.05
C CYS A 243 -9.26 12.90 -8.33
N GLN A 244 -9.91 13.68 -7.46
CA GLN A 244 -9.26 14.76 -6.72
C GLN A 244 -8.16 14.23 -5.80
N PHE A 245 -8.42 13.12 -5.12
CA PHE A 245 -7.48 12.51 -4.20
C PHE A 245 -6.26 11.97 -4.94
N TYR A 246 -6.48 11.23 -6.03
CA TYR A 246 -5.39 10.74 -6.87
C TYR A 246 -4.57 11.86 -7.51
N LYS A 247 -5.19 12.98 -7.88
CA LYS A 247 -4.47 14.19 -8.33
C LYS A 247 -3.50 14.69 -7.27
N ARG A 248 -3.96 14.80 -6.03
CA ARG A 248 -3.14 15.28 -4.91
C ARG A 248 -1.96 14.34 -4.66
N ILE A 249 -2.21 13.03 -4.69
CA ILE A 249 -1.18 11.99 -4.53
C ILE A 249 -0.15 12.02 -5.65
N SER A 250 -0.58 12.26 -6.89
CA SER A 250 0.32 12.31 -8.06
C SER A 250 1.30 13.48 -8.02
N GLN A 251 1.00 14.53 -7.23
CA GLN A 251 1.87 15.68 -7.01
C GLN A 251 2.88 15.46 -5.88
N ASP A 252 2.71 14.41 -5.09
CA ASP A 252 3.60 14.08 -3.98
C ASP A 252 4.77 13.20 -4.45
N GLU A 253 6.01 13.60 -4.15
CA GLU A 253 7.22 12.89 -4.62
C GLU A 253 7.36 11.46 -4.09
N PHE A 254 6.82 11.20 -2.89
CA PHE A 254 6.86 9.89 -2.27
C PHE A 254 5.70 9.03 -2.79
N TRP A 255 4.48 9.54 -2.75
CA TRP A 255 3.29 8.75 -3.05
C TRP A 255 3.04 8.53 -4.53
N LYS A 256 3.45 9.45 -5.42
CA LYS A 256 3.34 9.25 -6.87
C LYS A 256 4.11 8.02 -7.36
N LYS A 257 5.07 7.52 -6.60
CA LYS A 257 5.82 6.29 -6.88
C LYS A 257 5.09 5.05 -6.35
N ASN A 258 4.43 5.16 -5.19
CA ASN A 258 3.84 4.05 -4.46
C ASN A 258 2.38 3.76 -4.83
N VAL A 259 1.62 4.78 -5.25
CA VAL A 259 0.21 4.67 -5.64
C VAL A 259 0.10 4.87 -7.14
N GLN A 260 -0.12 3.76 -7.86
CA GLN A 260 -0.01 3.71 -9.33
C GLN A 260 -1.26 3.21 -10.04
N CYS A 261 -2.28 2.81 -9.28
CA CYS A 261 -3.55 2.31 -9.77
C CYS A 261 -4.67 2.43 -8.71
N PRO A 262 -5.95 2.33 -9.11
CA PRO A 262 -7.09 2.40 -8.20
C PRO A 262 -7.03 1.39 -7.05
N LYS A 263 -6.58 0.15 -7.31
CA LYS A 263 -6.38 -0.87 -6.25
C LYS A 263 -5.50 -0.39 -5.11
N THR A 264 -4.33 0.16 -5.44
CA THR A 264 -3.38 0.67 -4.44
C THR A 264 -3.91 1.94 -3.78
N LEU A 265 -4.63 2.78 -4.53
CA LEU A 265 -5.27 3.98 -4.00
C LEU A 265 -6.29 3.63 -2.93
N ARG A 266 -7.19 2.68 -3.23
CA ARG A 266 -8.19 2.15 -2.30
C ARG A 266 -7.56 1.57 -1.04
N ALA A 267 -6.55 0.72 -1.20
CA ALA A 267 -5.87 0.09 -0.06
C ALA A 267 -5.10 1.06 0.84
N GLN A 268 -4.79 2.26 0.36
CA GLN A 268 -4.05 3.29 1.11
C GLN A 268 -4.95 4.49 1.44
N TRP A 269 -6.24 4.44 1.14
CA TRP A 269 -7.11 5.61 1.19
C TRP A 269 -7.14 6.26 2.58
N ASP A 270 -7.36 5.46 3.64
CA ASP A 270 -7.45 5.96 5.02
C ASP A 270 -6.11 6.51 5.53
N ASP A 271 -5.01 5.78 5.31
CA ASP A 271 -3.66 6.22 5.73
C ASP A 271 -3.28 7.53 5.02
N LEU A 272 -3.56 7.64 3.72
CA LEU A 272 -3.34 8.86 2.95
C LEU A 272 -4.25 9.99 3.44
N THR A 273 -5.50 9.71 3.78
CA THR A 273 -6.44 10.73 4.25
C THR A 273 -5.95 11.32 5.58
N LEU A 274 -5.51 10.49 6.51
CA LEU A 274 -4.95 10.93 7.79
C LEU A 274 -3.68 11.77 7.61
N ARG A 275 -2.76 11.33 6.76
CA ARG A 275 -1.51 12.05 6.50
C ARG A 275 -1.74 13.37 5.76
N LEU A 276 -2.58 13.36 4.73
CA LEU A 276 -2.91 14.54 3.94
C LEU A 276 -3.81 15.54 4.68
N ALA A 277 -4.55 15.10 5.71
CA ALA A 277 -5.23 16.00 6.65
C ALA A 277 -4.23 16.72 7.56
N GLY A 278 -3.17 16.04 8.01
CA GLY A 278 -2.07 16.66 8.76
C GLY A 278 -1.21 17.61 7.90
N GLU A 279 -1.17 17.40 6.59
CA GLU A 279 -0.49 18.25 5.62
C GLU A 279 -1.41 19.29 4.95
N GLN A 280 -2.45 19.78 5.63
CA GLN A 280 -3.13 20.99 5.14
C GLN A 280 -2.06 22.07 4.95
N LYS A 281 -1.67 22.34 3.70
CA LYS A 281 -0.81 23.45 3.33
C LYS A 281 -1.42 24.68 3.97
N ILE A 282 -0.84 25.13 5.07
CA ILE A 282 -1.26 26.34 5.73
C ILE A 282 -1.04 27.42 4.68
N LYS A 283 -2.13 28.00 4.17
CA LYS A 283 -2.06 29.07 3.20
C LYS A 283 -1.40 30.25 3.91
N VAL A 284 -0.10 30.38 3.75
CA VAL A 284 0.66 31.50 4.27
C VAL A 284 0.25 32.71 3.45
N ASP A 285 -0.43 33.67 4.09
CA ASP A 285 -0.69 34.96 3.49
C ASP A 285 0.64 35.69 3.27
N THR A 286 1.02 35.85 2.01
CA THR A 286 2.28 36.48 1.63
C THR A 286 2.32 37.96 1.99
N VAL A 287 1.16 38.61 2.05
CA VAL A 287 1.04 40.03 2.43
C VAL A 287 1.32 40.19 3.92
N GLU A 288 0.63 39.39 4.76
CA GLU A 288 0.82 39.41 6.21
C GLU A 288 2.29 39.14 6.59
N ARG A 289 2.91 38.15 5.92
CA ARG A 289 4.33 37.83 6.11
C ARG A 289 5.26 39.03 5.85
N ASP A 290 5.07 39.71 4.73
CA ASP A 290 5.97 40.77 4.28
C ASP A 290 5.76 42.07 5.07
N GLU A 291 4.52 42.34 5.50
CA GLU A 291 4.19 43.40 6.45
C GLU A 291 4.82 43.14 7.82
N ALA A 292 4.73 41.90 8.31
CA ALA A 292 5.33 41.50 9.57
C ALA A 292 6.86 41.60 9.56
N PHE A 293 7.52 41.25 8.45
CA PHE A 293 8.96 41.47 8.29
C PHE A 293 9.32 42.95 8.50
N THR A 294 8.61 43.83 7.80
CA THR A 294 8.87 45.27 7.83
C THR A 294 8.68 45.84 9.24
N ARG A 295 7.62 45.43 9.95
CA ARG A 295 7.37 45.87 11.33
C ARG A 295 8.35 45.30 12.35
N ILE A 296 8.56 43.98 12.35
CA ILE A 296 9.27 43.27 13.44
C ILE A 296 10.78 43.35 13.26
N ILE A 297 11.26 43.22 12.02
CA ILE A 297 12.68 43.27 11.68
C ILE A 297 13.12 44.70 11.40
N GLY A 298 12.36 45.44 10.58
CA GLY A 298 12.68 46.83 10.22
C GLY A 298 12.41 47.82 11.35
N SER A 299 11.17 47.86 11.86
CA SER A 299 10.73 48.88 12.83
C SER A 299 10.77 48.44 14.30
N ARG A 300 11.22 47.21 14.60
CA ARG A 300 11.27 46.64 15.97
C ARG A 300 9.95 46.70 16.75
N SER A 301 8.83 46.62 16.04
CA SER A 301 7.51 46.55 16.66
C SER A 301 7.29 45.21 17.36
N GLN A 302 6.40 45.19 18.35
CA GLN A 302 6.01 43.96 19.04
C GLN A 302 5.19 43.03 18.11
N PRO A 303 5.32 41.70 18.29
CA PRO A 303 4.44 40.72 17.66
C PRO A 303 2.97 40.90 18.06
N LYS A 304 2.04 40.65 17.14
CA LYS A 304 0.58 40.77 17.35
C LYS A 304 -0.11 39.43 17.55
N ASN A 305 0.38 38.39 16.89
CA ASN A 305 -0.22 37.06 16.85
C ASN A 305 0.82 36.00 17.24
N ARG A 306 0.36 34.79 17.58
CA ARG A 306 1.24 33.67 17.96
C ARG A 306 2.29 33.34 16.89
N ILE A 307 1.91 33.39 15.62
CA ILE A 307 2.81 33.16 14.48
C ILE A 307 3.94 34.21 14.47
N GLU A 308 3.62 35.49 14.67
CA GLU A 308 4.62 36.56 14.70
C GLU A 308 5.58 36.43 15.89
N GLU A 309 5.07 35.95 17.03
CA GLU A 309 5.87 35.72 18.24
C GLU A 309 6.94 34.66 17.99
N ILE A 310 6.54 33.51 17.46
CA ILE A 310 7.44 32.41 17.10
C ILE A 310 8.42 32.87 16.00
N ALA A 311 7.93 33.57 14.96
CA ALA A 311 8.77 34.07 13.87
C ALA A 311 9.82 35.09 14.37
N ALA A 312 9.46 35.97 15.31
CA ALA A 312 10.38 36.93 15.91
C ALA A 312 11.48 36.24 16.72
N GLU A 313 11.13 35.20 17.49
CA GLU A 313 12.10 34.41 18.26
C GLU A 313 13.09 33.69 17.33
N LEU A 314 12.57 33.00 16.31
CA LEU A 314 13.38 32.31 15.30
C LEU A 314 14.28 33.28 14.54
N ALA A 315 13.77 34.46 14.14
CA ALA A 315 14.58 35.48 13.47
C ALA A 315 15.69 36.07 14.36
N GLY A 316 15.46 36.13 15.67
CA GLY A 316 16.49 36.46 16.65
C GLY A 316 17.63 35.43 16.65
N LYS A 317 17.29 34.13 16.67
CA LYS A 317 18.25 33.02 16.64
C LYS A 317 19.06 32.96 15.33
N THR A 318 18.41 33.19 14.19
CA THR A 318 19.05 33.17 12.86
C THR A 318 19.82 34.46 12.54
N GLY A 319 19.65 35.52 13.35
CA GLY A 319 20.35 36.79 13.14
C GLY A 319 19.88 37.55 11.89
N VAL A 320 18.63 37.37 11.46
CA VAL A 320 18.06 37.95 10.23
C VAL A 320 18.22 39.47 10.20
N ARG A 321 18.17 40.14 11.35
CA ARG A 321 18.36 41.58 11.50
C ARG A 321 19.73 42.10 11.04
N ARG A 322 20.75 41.25 11.02
CA ARG A 322 22.11 41.61 10.57
C ARG A 322 22.29 41.39 9.06
N MET A 323 21.30 40.80 8.40
CA MET A 323 21.35 40.52 6.97
C MET A 323 20.90 41.76 6.17
N THR A 324 21.31 41.81 4.90
CA THR A 324 20.78 42.81 3.94
C THR A 324 19.30 42.54 3.67
N ASP A 325 18.53 43.58 3.34
CA ASP A 325 17.06 43.48 3.22
C ASP A 325 16.60 42.30 2.33
N PHE A 326 17.22 42.13 1.16
CA PHE A 326 16.91 41.04 0.24
C PHE A 326 17.17 39.64 0.85
N VAL A 327 18.33 39.46 1.49
CA VAL A 327 18.70 38.18 2.11
C VAL A 327 17.84 37.93 3.35
N GLY A 328 17.55 38.98 4.11
CA GLY A 328 16.69 38.94 5.28
C GLY A 328 15.27 38.55 4.94
N ARG A 329 14.67 39.10 3.87
CA ARG A 329 13.34 38.72 3.38
C ARG A 329 13.30 37.27 2.91
N LYS A 330 14.35 36.80 2.23
CA LYS A 330 14.45 35.41 1.80
C LYS A 330 14.54 34.46 3.01
N ALA A 331 15.35 34.78 4.01
CA ALA A 331 15.45 34.01 5.25
C ALA A 331 14.14 34.04 6.04
N TRP A 332 13.49 35.20 6.10
CA TRP A 332 12.20 35.41 6.75
C TRP A 332 11.09 34.54 6.16
N ALA A 333 11.08 34.34 4.84
CA ALA A 333 10.11 33.44 4.20
C ALA A 333 10.17 32.01 4.75
N GLY A 334 11.38 31.49 4.97
CA GLY A 334 11.58 30.17 5.59
C GLY A 334 11.17 30.15 7.07
N ILE A 335 11.55 31.18 7.82
CA ILE A 335 11.23 31.32 9.26
C ILE A 335 9.73 31.45 9.49
N TRP A 336 9.06 32.24 8.67
CA TRP A 336 7.62 32.45 8.78
C TRP A 336 6.85 31.15 8.56
N MET A 337 7.26 30.35 7.57
CA MET A 337 6.66 29.03 7.33
C MET A 337 6.85 28.09 8.53
N GLN A 338 8.03 28.08 9.15
CA GLN A 338 8.28 27.30 10.37
C GLN A 338 7.41 27.78 11.55
N ALA A 339 7.26 29.09 11.71
CA ALA A 339 6.44 29.68 12.76
C ALA A 339 4.95 29.34 12.59
N VAL A 340 4.46 29.37 11.36
CA VAL A 340 3.10 28.97 11.00
C VAL A 340 2.85 27.49 11.31
N GLU A 341 3.78 26.62 10.95
CA GLU A 341 3.70 25.18 11.25
C GLU A 341 3.73 24.89 12.76
N GLN A 342 4.59 25.59 13.50
CA GLN A 342 4.71 25.42 14.95
C GLN A 342 3.45 25.93 15.67
N ALA A 343 2.89 27.07 15.25
CA ALA A 343 1.63 27.58 15.79
C ALA A 343 0.47 26.60 15.52
N ALA A 344 0.42 25.97 14.34
CA ALA A 344 -0.61 24.97 14.04
C ALA A 344 -0.48 23.73 14.92
N LYS A 345 0.75 23.24 15.18
CA LYS A 345 1.00 22.10 16.06
C LYS A 345 0.55 22.38 17.51
N GLU A 346 0.75 23.60 18.01
CA GLU A 346 0.32 24.01 19.35
C GLU A 346 -1.21 24.06 19.50
N VAL A 347 -1.96 24.29 18.43
CA VAL A 347 -3.44 24.31 18.47
C VAL A 347 -4.03 22.90 18.43
N THR A 348 -3.31 21.94 17.84
CA THR A 348 -3.75 20.54 17.71
C THR A 348 -3.34 19.64 18.88
N ALA A 349 -2.46 20.11 19.76
CA ALA A 349 -1.98 19.42 20.96
C ALA A 349 -2.75 19.89 22.19
#